data_AF-A0A6V8E6N5-F1
#
_entry.id   AF-A0A6V8E6N5-F1
#
_cell.length_a   1.000
_cell.length_b   1.000
_cell.length_c   1.000
_cell.angle_alpha   90.00
_cell.angle_beta   90.00
_cell.angle_gamma   90.00
#
_symmetry.space_group_name_H-M   'P 1'
#
loop_
_entity.id
_entity.type
_entity.pdbx_description
1 polymer ?
#
loop_
_entity_poly.entity_id
_entity_poly.type
_entity_poly.pdbx_seq_one_letter_code
_entity_poly.pdbx_strand_id
1 'polypeptide(L)'
;MEIRSSNPVLSNKFWPNLTGFDRMTVEGSMKKIGYLLSLTIASALVSAVLCMNAINNGNGGLYISAFMLIGFVGGFILALVIFLTRPANPATLM
;
A
#
# COMPACT_ATOMS: atom_id res chain seq x y z
N MET A 1 38.30 9.95 22.84
CA MET A 1 39.38 9.40 21.99
C MET A 1 38.74 8.92 20.70
N GLU A 2 38.82 9.72 19.63
CA GLU A 2 38.39 9.29 18.30
C GLU A 2 39.29 8.15 17.84
N ILE A 3 38.74 6.95 17.70
CA ILE A 3 39.42 5.85 17.02
C ILE A 3 39.41 6.19 15.52
N ARG A 4 40.36 7.01 15.08
CA ARG A 4 40.72 7.16 13.66
C ARG A 4 41.51 5.92 13.25
N SER A 5 40.80 4.80 13.19
CA SER A 5 41.32 3.58 12.60
C SER A 5 41.31 3.76 11.09
N SER A 6 42.49 3.76 10.47
CA SER A 6 42.65 3.71 9.00
C SER A 6 42.12 2.40 8.41
N ASN A 7 41.59 1.49 9.23
CA ASN A 7 40.90 0.29 8.79
C ASN A 7 39.43 0.64 8.45
N PRO A 8 39.03 0.58 7.17
CA PRO A 8 37.68 0.93 6.74
C PRO A 8 36.59 0.11 7.45
N VAL A 9 36.89 -1.13 7.87
CA VAL A 9 35.96 -2.04 8.58
C VAL A 9 35.64 -1.58 10.00
N LEU A 10 36.58 -0.89 10.67
CA LEU A 10 36.42 -0.41 12.04
C LEU A 10 35.89 1.02 12.12
N SER A 11 35.54 1.62 10.97
CA SER A 11 34.92 2.93 10.94
C SER A 11 33.43 2.82 11.32
N ASN A 12 32.93 3.73 12.17
CA ASN A 12 31.49 3.89 12.45
C ASN A 12 30.66 4.23 11.18
N LYS A 13 31.30 4.38 10.02
CA LYS A 13 30.68 4.60 8.71
C LYS A 13 30.48 3.30 7.92
N PHE A 14 31.11 2.18 8.32
CA PHE A 14 31.01 0.90 7.62
C PHE A 14 29.74 0.15 8.04
N TRP A 15 29.49 0.05 9.34
CA TRP A 15 28.33 -0.67 9.89
C TRP A 15 26.95 -0.14 9.43
N PRO A 16 26.70 1.18 9.32
CA PRO A 16 25.44 1.69 8.79
C PRO A 16 25.22 1.47 7.28
N ASN A 17 26.29 1.21 6.52
CA ASN A 17 26.22 0.94 5.07
C ASN A 17 26.13 -0.57 4.75
N LEU A 18 26.39 -1.46 5.72
CA LEU A 18 26.24 -2.92 5.60
C LEU A 18 24.93 -3.46 6.18
N THR A 19 24.23 -2.68 7.01
CA THR A 19 22.82 -2.92 7.29
C THR A 19 22.07 -2.58 6.01
N GLY A 20 22.12 -3.54 5.07
CA GLY A 20 21.52 -3.44 3.77
C GLY A 20 20.10 -2.94 3.89
N PHE A 21 19.69 -2.16 2.89
CA PHE A 21 18.30 -1.85 2.63
C PHE A 21 17.43 -2.99 3.11
N ASP A 22 16.51 -2.69 4.03
CA ASP A 22 15.53 -3.62 4.55
C ASP A 22 14.69 -4.10 3.35
N ARG A 23 15.26 -5.05 2.59
CA ARG A 23 14.75 -5.51 1.31
C ARG A 23 13.60 -6.38 1.69
N MET A 24 12.41 -5.85 1.46
CA MET A 24 11.16 -6.57 1.64
C MET A 24 11.28 -7.93 0.94
N THR A 25 11.26 -9.02 1.71
CA THR A 25 11.40 -10.36 1.12
C THR A 25 10.22 -10.62 0.18
N VAL A 26 10.46 -11.39 -0.88
CA VAL A 26 9.41 -11.76 -1.85
C VAL A 26 8.25 -12.47 -1.15
N GLU A 27 8.57 -13.32 -0.17
CA GLU A 27 7.59 -14.01 0.67
C GLU A 27 6.74 -13.04 1.51
N GLY A 28 7.38 -12.03 2.13
CA GLY A 28 6.67 -11.01 2.92
C GLY A 28 5.76 -10.14 2.06
N SER A 29 6.21 -9.80 0.85
CA SER A 29 5.43 -9.03 -0.12
C SER A 29 4.22 -9.81 -0.62
N MET A 30 4.41 -11.07 -0.97
CA MET A 30 3.34 -11.96 -1.46
C MET A 30 2.26 -12.19 -0.39
N LYS A 31 2.65 -12.34 0.88
CA LYS A 31 1.71 -12.47 1.99
C LYS A 31 0.86 -11.21 2.18
N LYS A 32 1.46 -10.01 2.10
CA LYS A 32 0.72 -8.74 2.21
C LYS A 32 -0.23 -8.51 1.04
N ILE A 33 0.20 -8.82 -0.18
CA ILE A 33 -0.67 -8.75 -1.37
C ILE A 33 -1.82 -9.74 -1.24
N GLY A 34 -1.55 -10.96 -0.76
CA GLY A 34 -2.58 -11.97 -0.51
C GLY A 34 -3.66 -11.50 0.47
N TYR A 35 -3.28 -10.85 1.57
CA TYR A 35 -4.25 -10.26 2.52
C TYR A 35 -5.05 -9.09 1.92
N LEU A 36 -4.39 -8.21 1.16
CA LEU A 36 -5.08 -7.12 0.48
C LEU A 36 -6.08 -7.65 -0.55
N LEU A 37 -5.70 -8.67 -1.32
CA LEU A 37 -6.57 -9.28 -2.32
C LEU A 37 -7.77 -9.97 -1.67
N SER A 38 -7.56 -10.75 -0.60
CA SER A 38 -8.67 -11.44 0.07
C SER A 38 -9.67 -10.45 0.68
N LEU A 39 -9.19 -9.37 1.30
CA LEU A 39 -10.04 -8.31 1.83
C LEU A 39 -10.81 -7.56 0.71
N THR A 40 -10.17 -7.34 -0.44
CA THR A 40 -10.82 -6.73 -1.61
C THR A 40 -11.93 -7.62 -2.16
N ILE A 41 -11.67 -8.93 -2.30
CA ILE A 41 -12.67 -9.88 -2.78
C ILE A 41 -13.85 -9.97 -1.81
N ALA A 42 -13.59 -10.09 -0.51
CA ALA A 42 -14.64 -10.17 0.50
C ALA A 42 -15.52 -8.90 0.52
N SER A 43 -14.91 -7.72 0.49
CA SER A 43 -15.64 -6.45 0.44
C SER A 43 -16.42 -6.24 -0.86
N ALA A 44 -15.89 -6.68 -2.01
CA ALA A 44 -16.61 -6.66 -3.28
C ALA A 44 -17.84 -7.58 -3.26
N LEU A 45 -17.72 -8.78 -2.69
CA LEU A 45 -18.83 -9.73 -2.56
C LEU A 45 -19.95 -9.19 -1.68
N VAL A 46 -19.61 -8.64 -0.51
CA VAL A 46 -20.60 -8.03 0.40
C VAL A 46 -21.31 -6.86 -0.29
N SER A 47 -20.57 -6.02 -0.99
CA SER A 47 -21.14 -4.87 -1.72
C SER A 47 -22.09 -5.33 -2.84
N ALA A 48 -21.76 -6.40 -3.56
CA ALA A 48 -22.61 -6.97 -4.61
C ALA A 48 -23.94 -7.52 -4.04
N VAL A 49 -23.89 -8.23 -2.90
CA VAL A 49 -25.10 -8.75 -2.24
C VAL A 49 -26.00 -7.61 -1.75
N LEU A 50 -25.42 -6.56 -1.18
CA LEU A 50 -26.17 -5.39 -0.73
C LEU A 50 -26.84 -4.65 -1.90
N CYS A 51 -26.12 -4.49 -3.03
CA CYS A 51 -26.69 -3.90 -4.24
C CYS A 51 -27.81 -4.77 -4.83
N MET A 52 -27.67 -6.10 -4.83
CA MET A 52 -28.72 -7.00 -5.32
C MET A 52 -30.01 -6.90 -4.49
N ASN A 53 -29.88 -6.86 -3.16
CA ASN A 53 -31.03 -6.64 -2.27
C ASN A 53 -31.68 -5.27 -2.47
N ALA A 54 -30.88 -4.21 -2.70
CA ALA A 54 -31.40 -2.88 -2.96
C ALA A 54 -32.17 -2.76 -4.28
N ILE A 55 -31.75 -3.49 -5.33
CA ILE A 55 -32.45 -3.57 -6.61
C ILE A 55 -33.84 -4.19 -6.42
N ASN A 56 -33.94 -5.30 -5.68
CA ASN A 56 -35.21 -5.96 -5.41
C ASN A 56 -36.19 -5.09 -4.60
N ASN A 57 -35.67 -4.19 -3.77
CA ASN A 57 -36.47 -3.25 -2.96
C ASN A 57 -36.79 -1.93 -3.69
N GLY A 58 -36.52 -1.83 -5.00
CA GLY A 58 -36.85 -0.65 -5.82
C GLY A 58 -35.94 0.57 -5.63
N ASN A 59 -34.91 0.48 -4.78
CA ASN A 59 -33.98 1.57 -4.50
C ASN A 59 -32.57 1.32 -5.08
N GLY A 60 -32.46 0.45 -6.08
CA GLY A 60 -31.17 0.01 -6.66
C GLY A 60 -30.30 1.16 -7.16
N GLY A 61 -30.90 2.20 -7.75
CA GLY A 61 -30.16 3.36 -8.24
C GLY A 61 -29.45 4.15 -7.13
N LEU A 62 -30.04 4.24 -5.94
CA LEU A 62 -29.45 4.98 -4.82
C LEU A 62 -28.24 4.26 -4.22
N TYR A 63 -28.33 2.94 -4.06
CA TYR A 63 -27.23 2.15 -3.52
C TYR A 63 -26.07 2.03 -4.50
N ILE A 64 -26.37 1.80 -5.79
CA ILE A 64 -25.33 1.73 -6.83
C ILE A 64 -24.60 3.07 -6.95
N SER A 65 -25.33 4.19 -7.00
CA SER A 65 -24.72 5.52 -7.06
C SER A 65 -23.92 5.85 -5.79
N ALA A 66 -24.41 5.48 -4.60
CA ALA A 66 -23.67 5.68 -3.35
C ALA A 66 -22.35 4.90 -3.32
N PHE A 67 -22.35 3.62 -3.71
CA PHE A 67 -21.11 2.81 -3.76
C PHE A 67 -20.12 3.34 -4.80
N MET A 68 -20.60 3.80 -5.96
CA MET A 68 -19.75 4.44 -6.97
C MET A 68 -19.13 5.75 -6.46
N LEU A 69 -19.92 6.59 -5.77
CA LEU A 69 -19.46 7.87 -5.26
C LEU A 69 -18.41 7.68 -4.15
N ILE A 70 -18.66 6.76 -3.22
CA ILE A 70 -17.69 6.41 -2.17
C ILE A 70 -16.40 5.86 -2.76
N GLY A 71 -16.49 4.97 -3.76
CA GLY A 71 -15.33 4.43 -4.46
C GLY A 71 -14.53 5.51 -5.18
N PHE A 72 -15.21 6.44 -5.86
CA PHE A 72 -14.58 7.55 -6.57
C PHE A 72 -13.88 8.52 -5.60
N VAL A 73 -14.55 8.93 -4.52
CA VAL A 73 -13.98 9.86 -3.54
C VAL A 73 -12.79 9.22 -2.81
N GLY A 74 -12.91 7.95 -2.38
CA GLY A 74 -11.81 7.22 -1.75
C GLY A 74 -10.60 7.07 -2.67
N GLY A 75 -10.83 6.71 -3.93
CA GLY A 75 -9.77 6.60 -4.95
C GLY A 75 -9.13 7.96 -5.28
N PHE A 76 -9.93 9.03 -5.34
CA PHE A 76 -9.46 10.38 -5.61
C PHE A 76 -8.57 10.93 -4.49
N ILE A 77 -8.97 10.71 -3.23
CA ILE A 77 -8.17 11.11 -2.07
C ILE A 77 -6.84 10.34 -2.05
N LEU A 78 -6.87 9.02 -2.29
CA LEU A 78 -5.65 8.22 -2.39
C LEU A 78 -4.73 8.69 -3.52
N ALA A 79 -5.28 9.03 -4.68
CA ALA A 79 -4.51 9.56 -5.79
C ALA A 79 -3.84 10.90 -5.43
N LEU A 80 -4.55 11.80 -4.73
CA LEU A 80 -3.97 13.06 -4.23
C LEU A 80 -2.87 12.82 -3.21
N VAL A 81 -3.07 11.89 -2.27
CA VAL A 81 -2.06 11.55 -1.27
C VAL A 81 -0.81 11.00 -1.94
N ILE A 82 -0.92 10.07 -2.89
CA ILE A 82 0.23 9.53 -3.63
C ILE A 82 0.92 10.63 -4.43
N PHE A 83 0.15 11.52 -5.07
CA PHE A 83 0.72 12.62 -5.84
C PHE A 83 1.54 13.59 -4.98
N LEU A 84 1.07 13.89 -3.76
CA LEU A 84 1.73 14.80 -2.83
C LEU A 84 2.88 14.14 -2.05
N THR A 85 2.77 12.85 -1.72
CA THR A 85 3.74 12.14 -0.87
C THR A 85 4.78 11.34 -1.65
N ARG A 86 4.67 11.25 -2.98
CA ARG A 86 5.65 10.55 -3.81
C ARG A 86 7.06 11.10 -3.53
N PRO A 87 8.02 10.26 -3.10
CA PRO A 87 9.40 10.69 -2.95
C PRO A 87 10.00 11.01 -4.33
N ALA A 88 10.72 12.13 -4.44
CA ALA A 88 11.29 12.61 -5.71
C ALA A 88 12.37 11.69 -6.31
N ASN A 89 12.91 10.77 -5.51
CA ASN A 89 13.83 9.72 -5.95
C ASN A 89 13.26 8.36 -5.52
N PRO A 90 12.60 7.60 -6.41
CA PRO A 90 12.39 6.19 -6.14
C PRO A 90 13.77 5.57 -6.04
N ALA A 91 14.12 4.98 -4.89
CA ALA A 91 15.35 4.22 -4.77
C ALA A 91 15.41 3.25 -5.96
N THR A 92 16.33 3.50 -6.87
CA THR A 92 16.58 2.62 -8.01
C THR A 92 16.88 1.27 -7.40
N LEU A 93 16.01 0.29 -7.68
CA LEU A 93 16.20 -1.10 -7.30
C LEU A 93 17.42 -1.63 -8.04
N MET A 94 18.61 -1.34 -7.52
CA MET A 94 19.88 -1.97 -7.86
C MET A 94 20.62 -2.26 -6.57
#